data_AF-A0AAP6GZR6-F1
#
_entry.id   AF-A0AAP6GZR6-F1
#
_cell.length_a   1.000
_cell.length_b   1.000
_cell.length_c   1.000
_cell.angle_alpha   90.00
_cell.angle_beta   90.00
_cell.angle_gamma   90.00
#
_symmetry.space_group_name_H-M   'P 1'
#
loop_
_entity.id
_entity.type
_entity.pdbx_description
1 polymer ?
#
loop_
_entity_poly.entity_id
_entity_poly.type
_entity_poly.pdbx_seq_one_letter_code
_entity_poly.pdbx_strand_id
1 'polypeptide(L)' 'MKKQVYLRVKVDPVLRRAFQLSAWRSERSPSYVLRSLIQNCVSLDRNLNGLDIEVWGDSFPLEDEATRKPIRQRSR' A
#
# COMPACT_ATOMS: atom_id res chain seq x y z
N MET A 1 -4.53 -16.07 26.95
CA MET A 1 -4.90 -16.15 25.52
C MET A 1 -4.56 -14.82 24.87
N LYS A 2 -3.81 -14.79 23.75
CA LYS A 2 -3.59 -13.54 23.01
C LYS A 2 -4.90 -13.14 22.32
N LYS A 3 -5.43 -11.94 22.61
CA LYS A 3 -6.62 -11.43 21.93
C LYS A 3 -6.33 -11.28 20.43
N GLN A 4 -7.16 -11.87 19.57
CA GLN A 4 -7.09 -11.62 18.14
C GLN A 4 -7.70 -10.24 17.86
N VAL A 5 -6.98 -9.42 17.10
CA VAL A 5 -7.43 -8.10 16.65
C VAL A 5 -7.65 -8.17 15.15
N TYR A 6 -8.83 -7.75 14.69
CA TYR A 6 -9.16 -7.69 13.27
C TYR A 6 -9.02 -6.26 12.76
N LEU A 7 -8.21 -6.07 11.72
CA LEU A 7 -7.96 -4.78 11.09
C LEU A 7 -8.49 -4.82 9.65
N ARG A 8 -9.23 -3.79 9.25
CA ARG A 8 -9.62 -3.58 7.85
C ARG A 8 -8.74 -2.48 7.27
N VAL A 9 -7.99 -2.81 6.23
CA VAL A 9 -7.06 -1.88 5.58
C VAL A 9 -7.61 -1.51 4.22
N LYS A 10 -7.86 -0.21 4.00
CA LYS A 10 -8.19 0.30 2.67
C LYS A 10 -6.89 0.46 1.89
N VAL A 11 -6.85 -0.17 0.72
CA VAL A 11 -5.70 -0.12 -0.20
C VAL A 11 -6.18 0.47 -1.52
N ASP A 12 -5.33 1.30 -2.14
CA ASP A 12 -5.51 1.83 -3.48
C ASP A 12 -5.86 0.72 -4.50
N PRO A 13 -6.75 0.95 -5.49
CA PRO A 13 -7.14 -0.08 -6.45
C PRO A 13 -5.98 -0.69 -7.26
N VAL A 14 -4.94 0.07 -7.61
CA VAL A 14 -3.78 -0.44 -8.33
C VAL A 14 -2.98 -1.39 -7.44
N LEU A 15 -2.69 -0.94 -6.22
CA LEU A 15 -1.96 -1.74 -5.24
C LEU A 15 -2.76 -2.98 -4.81
N ARG A 16 -4.09 -2.89 -4.74
CA ARG A 16 -4.98 -4.04 -4.50
C ARG A 16 -4.81 -5.12 -5.57
N ARG A 17 -4.73 -4.73 -6.85
CA ARG A 17 -4.49 -5.69 -7.96
C ARG A 17 -3.12 -6.34 -7.83
N ALA A 18 -2.08 -5.59 -7.45
CA ALA A 18 -0.75 -6.14 -7.21
C ALA A 18 -0.74 -7.18 -6.08
N PHE A 19 -1.46 -6.92 -4.98
CA PHE A 19 -1.62 -7.90 -3.90
C PHE A 19 -2.37 -9.16 -4.35
N GLN A 20 -3.42 -9.03 -5.17
CA GLN A 20 -4.16 -10.17 -5.71
C GLN A 20 -3.29 -11.02 -6.65
N LEU A 21 -2.53 -10.41 -7.53
CA LEU A 21 -1.61 -11.11 -8.44
C LEU A 21 -0.50 -11.84 -7.67
N SER A 22 0.08 -11.18 -6.67
CA SER A 22 1.12 -11.77 -5.81
C SER A 22 0.58 -12.96 -5.02
N ALA A 23 -0.64 -12.84 -4.51
CA ALA A 23 -1.34 -13.91 -3.80
C ALA A 23 -1.59 -15.12 -4.72
N TRP A 24 -2.04 -14.87 -5.96
CA TRP A 24 -2.23 -15.92 -6.95
C TRP A 24 -0.94 -16.68 -7.28
N ARG A 25 0.16 -15.96 -7.54
CA ARG A 25 1.47 -16.56 -7.85
C ARG A 25 2.07 -17.37 -6.71
N SER A 26 1.70 -17.08 -5.47
CA SER A 26 2.24 -17.73 -4.28
C SER A 26 1.29 -18.73 -3.64
N GLU A 27 0.12 -18.99 -4.25
CA GLU A 27 -0.94 -19.83 -3.69
C GLU A 27 -1.35 -19.40 -2.26
N ARG A 28 -1.33 -18.10 -2.00
CA ARG A 28 -1.70 -17.49 -0.71
C ARG A 28 -2.92 -16.60 -0.85
N SER A 29 -3.44 -16.12 0.28
CA SER A 29 -4.47 -15.07 0.29
C SER A 29 -3.85 -13.67 0.22
N PRO A 30 -4.53 -12.67 -0.37
CA PRO A 30 -4.05 -11.29 -0.36
C PRO A 30 -3.76 -10.75 1.05
N SER A 31 -4.58 -11.15 2.03
CA SER A 31 -4.38 -10.80 3.45
C SER A 31 -3.10 -11.41 4.04
N TYR A 32 -2.70 -12.60 3.60
CA TYR A 32 -1.44 -13.20 3.99
C TYR A 32 -0.26 -12.41 3.43
N VAL A 33 -0.32 -12.02 2.15
CA VAL A 33 0.73 -11.22 1.51
C VAL A 33 0.89 -9.87 2.21
N LEU A 34 -0.22 -9.17 2.50
CA LEU A 34 -0.18 -7.91 3.25
C LEU A 34 0.41 -8.09 4.65
N ARG A 35 0.01 -9.15 5.38
CA ARG A 35 0.55 -9.43 6.71
C ARG A 35 2.06 -9.70 6.66
N SER A 36 2.50 -10.49 5.68
CA SER A 36 3.92 -10.80 5.49
C SER A 36 4.72 -9.54 5.18
N LEU A 37 4.19 -8.65 4.33
CA LEU A 37 4.83 -7.37 4.02
C LEU A 37 5.02 -6.53 5.28
N ILE A 38 3.97 -6.35 6.08
CA ILE A 38 4.03 -5.59 7.33
C ILE A 38 5.07 -6.20 8.30
N GLN A 39 5.08 -7.53 8.44
CA GLN A 39 6.05 -8.22 9.29
C GLN A 39 7.49 -8.04 8.80
N ASN A 40 7.70 -8.07 7.48
CA ASN A 40 9.01 -7.85 6.88
C ASN A 40 9.48 -6.41 7.12
N CYS A 41 8.62 -5.41 6.93
CA CYS A 41 8.95 -4.01 7.22
C CYS A 41 9.34 -3.80 8.69
N VAL A 42 8.57 -4.35 9.63
CA VAL A 42 8.91 -4.27 11.07
C VAL A 42 10.22 -4.99 11.39
N SER A 43 10.49 -6.12 10.72
CA SER A 43 11.74 -6.85 10.90
C SER A 43 12.93 -6.07 10.37
N LEU A 44 12.79 -5.37 9.25
CA LEU A 44 13.85 -4.54 8.67
C LEU A 44 14.15 -3.32 9.56
N ASP A 45 13.11 -2.64 10.04
CA ASP A 45 13.23 -1.50 10.97
C ASP A 45 13.97 -1.88 12.25
N ARG A 46 13.63 -3.03 12.84
CA ARG A 46 14.28 -3.53 14.06
C ARG A 46 15.73 -3.96 13.85
N ASN A 47 16.07 -4.43 12.66
CA ASN A 47 17.38 -5.01 12.41
C ASN A 47 18.41 -3.97 11.98
N LEU A 48 18.05 -2.70 11.71
CA LEU A 48 18.95 -1.61 11.26
C LEU A 48 20.01 -2.03 10.23
N ASN A 49 19.80 -3.15 9.54
CA ASN A 49 20.61 -3.56 8.42
C ASN A 49 20.28 -2.51 7.38
N GLY A 50 21.28 -1.74 6.94
CA GLY A 50 21.16 -0.65 5.98
C GLY A 50 20.66 -1.12 4.61
N LEU A 51 19.43 -1.65 4.60
CA LEU A 51 18.71 -2.11 3.44
C LEU A 51 18.05 -0.87 2.88
N ASP A 52 18.74 -0.25 1.92
CA ASP A 52 18.19 0.83 1.15
C ASP A 52 17.12 0.26 0.22
N ILE A 53 15.84 0.45 0.59
CA ILE A 53 14.71 0.03 -0.23
C ILE A 53 14.39 1.17 -1.18
N GLU A 54 14.95 1.11 -2.39
CA GLU A 54 14.59 2.01 -3.46
C GLU A 54 13.25 1.57 -4.08
N VAL A 55 12.24 2.45 -4.03
CA VAL A 55 10.98 2.25 -4.75
C VAL A 55 11.22 2.62 -6.21
N TRP A 56 11.52 1.63 -7.04
CA TRP A 56 11.66 1.83 -8.49
C TRP A 56 10.38 1.41 -9.24
N GLY A 57 9.79 2.37 -9.94
CA GLY A 57 8.58 2.22 -10.76
C GLY A 57 8.11 3.60 -11.22
N ASP A 58 7.50 3.66 -12.41
CA ASP A 58 7.13 4.91 -13.07
C ASP A 58 6.48 5.89 -12.10
N SER A 59 7.11 7.07 -11.99
CA SER A 59 6.62 8.23 -11.28
C SER A 59 5.11 8.33 -11.45
N PHE A 60 4.37 8.13 -10.37
CA PHE A 60 2.93 8.33 -10.37
C PHE A 60 2.67 9.73 -10.95
N PRO A 61 1.83 9.90 -11.98
CA PRO A 61 1.51 11.23 -12.47
C PRO A 61 0.63 11.92 -11.41
N LEU A 62 1.27 12.50 -10.40
CA LEU A 62 0.63 13.36 -9.41
C LEU A 62 0.21 14.71 -10.02
N GLU A 63 0.51 14.95 -11.30
CA GLU A 63 0.25 16.23 -11.95
C GLU A 63 -1.23 16.50 -12.29
N ASP A 64 -2.10 15.49 -12.29
CA ASP A 64 -3.52 15.70 -12.63
C ASP A 64 -4.48 15.88 -11.44
N GLU A 65 -4.08 15.49 -10.22
CA GLU A 65 -4.93 15.68 -9.03
C GLU A 65 -4.68 17.00 -8.29
N ALA A 66 -3.48 17.60 -8.42
CA ALA A 66 -3.16 18.89 -7.79
C ALA A 66 -3.67 20.11 -8.59
N THR A 67 -4.04 19.95 -9.86
CA THR A 67 -4.39 21.06 -10.76
C THR A 67 -5.90 21.36 -10.80
N ARG A 68 -6.73 20.58 -10.11
CA ARG A 68 -8.16 20.90 -9.94
C ARG A 68 -8.32 22.03 -8.93
N LYS A 69 -8.20 23.27 -9.43
CA LYS A 69 -8.63 24.48 -8.70
C LYS A 69 -10.06 24.27 -8.17
N PRO A 70 -10.37 24.71 -6.94
CA PRO A 70 -11.74 24.66 -6.44
C PRO A 70 -12.64 25.43 -7.41
N ILE A 71 -13.68 24.77 -7.91
CA ILE A 71 -14.76 25.40 -8.66
C ILE A 71 -15.32 26.49 -7.75
N ARG A 72 -15.02 27.75 -8.05
CA ARG A 72 -15.69 28.88 -7.43
C ARG A 72 -17.17 28.74 -7.78
N GLN A 73 -17.99 28.38 -6.81
CA GLN A 73 -19.44 28.52 -6.89
C GLN A 73 -19.73 29.97 -7.28
N ARG A 74 -20.23 30.17 -8.50
CA ARG A 74 -20.86 31.42 -8.90
C ARG A 74 -22.20 31.46 -8.17
N SER A 75 -22.29 32.32 -7.17
CA SER A 75 -23.54 32.81 -6.62
C SER A 75 -24.33 33.49 -7.75
N ARG A 76 -25.55 33.02 -7.98
CA ARG A 76 -26.64 33.81 -8.56
C ARG A 76 -27.84 33.62 -7.66
#